data_AF-A0AAN7WSM8-F1
#
_entry.id   AF-A0AAN7WSM8-F1
#
_cell.length_a   1.000
_cell.length_b   1.000
_cell.length_c   1.000
_cell.angle_alpha   90.00
_cell.angle_beta   90.00
_cell.angle_gamma   90.00
#
_symmetry.space_group_name_H-M   'P 1'
#
loop_
_entity.id
_entity.type
_entity.pdbx_description
1 polymer ?
#
loop_
_entity_poly.entity_id
_entity_poly.type
_entity_poly.pdbx_seq_one_letter_code
_entity_poly.pdbx_strand_id
1 'polypeptide(L)'
;MAQLHSKFKDIIPILGAFHQQMSYIFAIYKRFKGSGMADTLVTAGVVVEGSVDQALRGKHYRRGVRCILLWREALIHKRLASILEHEELSEDIMENLKTLRNALTETQEALQKAHKDLEEDGDVKELINRVYETPGKGMGDYWVSFLEMTDPLVRCLDACHARNSTEYLLSTYNMLPGLMAYDNHDYGRWLPDYWAMLSSLSDDKMAFFNIHFTQSMTGLPYSCQPLNLWIETTMNLNSKLKQGWIQLLQNEKQLFSTTRNANNVVRVKSTVKQNFKCQRRPRKHVECQPARMKKDEQAVKDLLACMKDFEAEPFDIFSPTLRSLQSGLVASPKLAHDLNTALPDGQAQVETFLQERVFRKPLTATIHRNKRRNSAGEMICTPSGGQMKVAHMAYCI
;
A
#
# COMPACT_ATOMS: atom_id res chain seq x y z
N MET A 1 11.57 -7.51 -35.98
CA MET A 1 11.49 -6.41 -35.00
C MET A 1 10.59 -5.26 -35.50
N ALA A 2 10.88 -4.62 -36.65
CA ALA A 2 10.10 -3.47 -37.14
C ALA A 2 8.59 -3.73 -37.35
N GLN A 3 8.20 -4.90 -37.89
CA GLN A 3 6.79 -5.31 -38.05
C GLN A 3 6.06 -5.60 -36.73
N LEU A 4 6.77 -6.05 -35.69
CA LEU A 4 6.18 -6.21 -34.35
C LEU A 4 5.96 -4.84 -33.70
N HIS A 5 6.94 -3.94 -33.84
CA HIS A 5 6.86 -2.58 -33.30
C HIS A 5 5.65 -1.82 -33.87
N SER A 6 5.40 -1.93 -35.18
CA SER A 6 4.23 -1.29 -35.81
C SER A 6 2.88 -1.88 -35.35
N LYS A 7 2.85 -3.17 -34.97
CA LYS A 7 1.62 -3.86 -34.52
C LYS A 7 1.28 -3.57 -33.05
N PHE A 8 2.28 -3.25 -32.23
CA PHE A 8 2.11 -3.06 -30.80
C PHE A 8 2.40 -1.63 -30.31
N LYS A 9 2.66 -0.68 -31.23
CA LYS A 9 2.93 0.74 -30.92
C LYS A 9 1.82 1.45 -30.10
N ASP A 10 0.61 0.89 -30.13
CA ASP A 10 -0.57 1.43 -29.47
C ASP A 10 -0.93 0.65 -28.20
N ILE A 11 -0.15 -0.36 -27.82
CA ILE A 11 -0.32 -1.08 -26.56
C ILE A 11 0.47 -0.39 -25.46
N ILE A 12 -0.22 -0.07 -24.37
CA ILE A 12 0.40 0.38 -23.12
C ILE A 12 0.45 -0.82 -22.17
N PRO A 13 1.60 -1.45 -21.93
CA PRO A 13 1.70 -2.55 -20.98
C PRO A 13 1.50 -1.99 -19.57
N ILE A 14 0.61 -2.61 -18.79
CA ILE A 14 0.34 -2.19 -17.41
C ILE A 14 1.02 -3.16 -16.46
N LEU A 15 2.06 -2.70 -15.76
CA LEU A 15 2.57 -3.42 -14.62
C LEU A 15 1.52 -3.37 -13.51
N GLY A 16 1.11 -4.54 -13.02
CA GLY A 16 -0.06 -4.64 -12.16
C GLY A 16 0.13 -3.98 -10.78
N ALA A 17 -0.54 -2.85 -10.55
CA ALA A 17 -0.45 -2.07 -9.30
C ALA A 17 -0.67 -2.92 -8.03
N PHE A 18 -1.53 -3.94 -8.07
CA PHE A 18 -1.73 -4.81 -6.90
C PHE A 18 -0.47 -5.61 -6.51
N HIS A 19 0.31 -6.11 -7.48
CA HIS A 19 1.52 -6.86 -7.19
C HIS A 19 2.69 -5.93 -6.83
N GLN A 20 2.70 -4.71 -7.38
CA GLN A 20 3.58 -3.63 -6.93
C GLN A 20 3.33 -3.28 -5.46
N GLN A 21 2.06 -3.04 -5.08
CA GLN A 21 1.65 -2.79 -3.69
C GLN A 21 2.03 -3.96 -2.77
N MET A 22 1.78 -5.22 -3.17
CA MET A 22 2.21 -6.40 -2.40
C MET A 22 3.73 -6.46 -2.20
N SER A 23 4.49 -6.20 -3.27
CA SER A 23 5.95 -6.22 -3.21
C SER A 23 6.48 -5.13 -2.29
N TYR A 24 5.84 -3.96 -2.31
CA TYR A 24 6.24 -2.86 -1.43
C TYR A 24 5.84 -3.08 0.03
N ILE A 25 4.66 -3.66 0.30
CA ILE A 25 4.29 -4.16 1.64
C ILE A 25 5.37 -5.10 2.18
N PHE A 26 5.89 -6.01 1.33
CA PHE A 26 6.96 -6.90 1.73
C PHE A 26 8.29 -6.17 1.96
N ALA A 27 8.61 -5.11 1.20
CA ALA A 27 9.78 -4.26 1.46
C ALA A 27 9.69 -3.59 2.84
N ILE A 28 8.52 -3.02 3.17
CA ILE A 28 8.24 -2.45 4.48
C ILE A 28 8.43 -3.53 5.55
N TYR A 29 7.81 -4.69 5.40
CA TYR A 29 7.98 -5.76 6.38
C TYR A 29 9.42 -6.22 6.54
N LYS A 30 10.20 -6.35 5.45
CA LYS A 30 11.63 -6.69 5.53
C LYS A 30 12.40 -5.71 6.42
N ARG A 31 12.13 -4.40 6.32
CA ARG A 31 12.73 -3.38 7.19
C ARG A 31 12.32 -3.54 8.65
N PHE A 32 11.02 -3.69 8.89
CA PHE A 32 10.44 -3.66 10.24
C PHE A 32 10.32 -5.04 10.89
N LYS A 33 10.81 -6.11 10.25
CA LYS A 33 10.82 -7.45 10.84
C LYS A 33 11.74 -7.50 12.05
N GLY A 34 11.21 -7.94 13.19
CA GLY A 34 11.93 -7.99 14.46
C GLY A 34 11.80 -6.74 15.32
N SER A 35 11.12 -5.68 14.84
CA SER A 35 10.89 -4.46 15.63
C SER A 35 9.83 -4.62 16.73
N GLY A 36 9.14 -5.76 16.79
CA GLY A 36 7.97 -5.99 17.63
C GLY A 36 6.64 -5.62 16.95
N MET A 37 6.65 -4.99 15.77
CA MET A 37 5.41 -4.62 15.05
C MET A 37 4.46 -5.81 14.81
N ALA A 38 5.00 -6.95 14.38
CA ALA A 38 4.19 -8.14 14.12
C ALA A 38 3.55 -8.66 15.41
N ASP A 39 4.31 -8.68 16.50
CA ASP A 39 3.88 -9.14 17.81
C ASP A 39 2.80 -8.21 18.38
N THR A 40 3.01 -6.89 18.30
CA THR A 40 2.00 -5.90 18.72
C THR A 40 0.70 -6.03 17.92
N LEU A 41 0.78 -6.25 16.60
CA LEU A 41 -0.40 -6.46 15.74
C LEU A 41 -1.18 -7.73 16.12
N VAL A 42 -0.48 -8.77 16.60
CA VAL A 42 -1.11 -10.01 17.08
C VAL A 42 -1.73 -9.80 18.46
N THR A 43 -0.99 -9.22 19.40
CA THR A 43 -1.45 -8.94 20.77
C THR A 43 -2.68 -8.03 20.79
N ALA A 44 -2.70 -7.00 19.94
CA ALA A 44 -3.85 -6.10 19.77
C ALA A 44 -5.04 -6.73 18.99
N GLY A 45 -4.96 -8.01 18.60
CA GLY A 45 -6.04 -8.69 17.89
C GLY A 45 -6.31 -8.17 16.47
N VAL A 46 -5.38 -7.42 15.88
CA VAL A 46 -5.52 -6.89 14.51
C VAL A 46 -5.46 -8.02 13.49
N VAL A 47 -4.58 -9.00 13.74
CA VAL A 47 -4.35 -10.18 12.93
C VAL A 47 -4.02 -11.36 13.83
N VAL A 48 -4.48 -12.56 13.47
CA VAL A 48 -4.14 -13.78 14.21
C VAL A 48 -2.70 -14.21 13.96
N GLU A 49 -2.07 -14.82 14.96
CA GLU A 49 -0.67 -15.25 14.96
C GLU A 49 -0.29 -16.07 13.72
N GLY A 50 -1.07 -17.10 13.38
CA GLY A 50 -0.82 -17.95 12.20
C GLY A 50 -0.93 -17.23 10.85
N SER A 51 -1.33 -15.96 10.83
CA SER A 51 -1.51 -15.18 9.60
C SER A 51 -0.62 -13.93 9.51
N VAL A 52 0.00 -13.47 10.59
CA VAL A 52 0.68 -12.15 10.61
C VAL A 52 1.79 -12.08 9.56
N ASP A 53 2.63 -13.12 9.48
CA ASP A 53 3.72 -13.20 8.52
C ASP A 53 3.21 -13.20 7.07
N GLN A 54 2.17 -13.98 6.75
CA GLN A 54 1.60 -14.00 5.39
C GLN A 54 0.90 -12.66 5.04
N ALA A 55 0.34 -11.95 6.02
CA ALA A 55 -0.22 -10.62 5.80
C ALA A 55 0.87 -9.59 5.52
N LEU A 56 1.92 -9.53 6.34
CA LEU A 56 3.01 -8.57 6.21
C LEU A 56 3.96 -8.89 5.05
N ARG A 57 3.99 -10.13 4.54
CA ARG A 57 4.60 -10.48 3.24
C ARG A 57 3.75 -10.09 2.03
N GLY A 58 2.59 -9.47 2.22
CA GLY A 58 1.66 -9.08 1.16
C GLY A 58 0.82 -10.23 0.59
N LYS A 59 1.06 -11.49 0.96
CA LYS A 59 0.31 -12.66 0.45
C LYS A 59 -1.17 -12.64 0.83
N HIS A 60 -1.49 -12.12 2.01
CA HIS A 60 -2.87 -11.80 2.39
C HIS A 60 -3.11 -10.31 2.22
N TYR A 61 -3.09 -9.84 0.96
CA TYR A 61 -3.07 -8.43 0.58
C TYR A 61 -3.99 -7.52 1.40
N ARG A 62 -5.32 -7.77 1.43
CA ARG A 62 -6.27 -6.92 2.17
C ARG A 62 -5.97 -6.86 3.67
N ARG A 63 -5.48 -7.96 4.23
CA ARG A 63 -5.08 -8.06 5.63
C ARG A 63 -3.77 -7.31 5.88
N GLY A 64 -2.80 -7.43 4.96
CA GLY A 64 -1.54 -6.71 4.99
C GLY A 64 -1.73 -5.20 4.91
N VAL A 65 -2.51 -4.71 3.94
CA VAL A 65 -2.89 -3.28 3.83
C VAL A 65 -3.50 -2.79 5.13
N ARG A 66 -4.49 -3.51 5.68
CA ARG A 66 -5.11 -3.15 6.95
C ARG A 66 -4.10 -3.09 8.11
N CYS A 67 -3.17 -4.04 8.21
CA CYS A 67 -2.15 -4.03 9.26
C CYS A 67 -1.25 -2.79 9.16
N ILE A 68 -0.78 -2.46 7.96
CA ILE A 68 0.08 -1.29 7.73
C ILE A 68 -0.66 0.02 8.03
N LEU A 69 -1.91 0.16 7.55
CA LEU A 69 -2.70 1.36 7.78
C LEU A 69 -3.01 1.58 9.27
N LEU A 70 -3.39 0.53 10.00
CA LEU A 70 -3.67 0.65 11.44
C LEU A 70 -2.41 0.94 12.27
N TRP A 71 -1.27 0.38 11.87
CA TRP A 71 0.00 0.70 12.52
C TRP A 71 0.40 2.15 12.27
N ARG A 72 0.29 2.62 11.02
CA ARG A 72 0.51 4.01 10.63
C ARG A 72 -0.37 4.95 11.45
N GLU A 73 -1.66 4.65 11.54
CA GLU A 73 -2.64 5.43 12.31
C GLU A 73 -2.28 5.50 13.80
N ALA A 74 -1.87 4.37 14.41
CA ALA A 74 -1.44 4.35 15.81
C ALA A 74 -0.21 5.23 16.05
N LEU A 75 0.78 5.23 15.14
CA LEU A 75 1.95 6.10 15.25
C LEU A 75 1.59 7.58 15.08
N ILE A 76 0.72 7.92 14.14
CA ILE A 76 0.22 9.29 13.96
C ILE A 76 -0.53 9.76 15.20
N HIS A 77 -1.38 8.92 15.77
CA HIS A 77 -2.08 9.19 17.03
C HIS A 77 -1.11 9.51 18.17
N LYS A 78 -0.02 8.74 18.32
CA LYS A 78 1.02 9.03 19.33
C LYS A 78 1.67 10.40 19.11
N ARG A 79 2.02 10.73 17.86
CA ARG A 79 2.64 12.01 17.51
C ARG A 79 1.69 13.18 17.78
N LEU A 80 0.46 13.09 17.28
CA LEU A 80 -0.57 14.11 17.48
C LEU A 80 -0.90 14.29 18.96
N ALA A 81 -1.01 13.21 19.74
CA ALA A 81 -1.28 13.31 21.17
C ALA A 81 -0.18 14.07 21.92
N SER A 82 1.09 13.86 21.55
CA SER A 82 2.21 14.60 22.14
C SER A 82 2.25 16.07 21.69
N ILE A 83 1.93 16.36 20.42
CA ILE A 83 1.88 17.72 19.89
C ILE A 83 0.73 18.52 20.53
N LEU A 84 -0.46 17.92 20.61
CA LEU A 84 -1.68 18.56 21.10
C LEU A 84 -1.83 18.53 22.63
N GLU A 85 -0.84 18.03 23.37
CA GLU A 85 -0.84 18.08 24.84
C GLU A 85 -0.78 19.53 25.36
N HIS A 86 -0.22 20.44 24.56
CA HIS A 86 0.03 21.83 24.93
C HIS A 86 -0.59 22.85 23.97
N GLU A 87 -1.38 22.38 23.00
CA GLU A 87 -1.90 23.20 21.89
C GLU A 87 -3.34 22.81 21.58
N GLU A 88 -4.17 23.80 21.27
CA GLU A 88 -5.55 23.60 20.82
C GLU A 88 -5.67 23.92 19.32
N LEU A 89 -6.48 23.13 18.62
CA LEU A 89 -6.83 23.41 17.23
C LEU A 89 -7.84 24.55 17.17
N SER A 90 -7.78 25.35 16.11
CA SER A 90 -8.79 26.39 15.87
C SER A 90 -10.19 25.81 15.73
N GLU A 91 -11.21 26.62 16.07
CA GLU A 91 -12.61 26.20 15.97
C GLU A 91 -12.98 25.78 14.53
N ASP A 92 -12.46 26.48 13.53
CA ASP A 92 -12.69 26.18 12.11
C ASP A 92 -12.13 24.81 11.72
N ILE A 93 -10.90 24.49 12.15
CA ILE A 93 -10.30 23.16 11.92
C ILE A 93 -11.15 22.09 12.60
N MET A 94 -11.54 22.30 13.86
CA MET A 94 -12.37 21.34 14.59
C MET A 94 -13.72 21.09 13.90
N GLU A 95 -14.36 22.14 13.38
CA GLU A 95 -15.65 22.03 12.71
C GLU A 95 -15.55 21.29 11.37
N ASN A 96 -14.51 21.58 10.59
CA ASN A 96 -14.23 20.83 9.36
C ASN A 96 -13.92 19.35 9.66
N LEU A 97 -13.16 19.05 10.70
CA LEU A 97 -12.90 17.67 11.13
C LEU A 97 -14.17 16.94 11.59
N LYS A 98 -15.07 17.62 12.32
CA LYS A 98 -16.38 17.06 12.70
C LYS A 98 -17.24 16.78 11.47
N THR A 99 -17.24 17.69 10.50
CA THR A 99 -17.94 17.53 9.21
C THR A 99 -17.44 16.26 8.49
N LEU A 100 -16.13 16.09 8.35
CA LEU A 100 -15.54 14.90 7.74
C LEU A 100 -15.83 13.61 8.54
N ARG A 101 -15.80 13.67 9.88
CA ARG A 101 -16.15 12.52 10.73
C ARG A 101 -17.60 12.09 10.57
N ASN A 102 -18.49 13.05 10.34
CA ASN A 102 -19.92 12.83 10.14
C ASN A 102 -20.28 12.59 8.67
N ALA A 103 -19.34 12.15 7.84
CA ALA A 103 -19.56 11.97 6.40
C ALA A 103 -20.84 11.20 6.04
N LEU A 104 -21.32 10.28 6.89
CA LEU A 104 -22.55 9.52 6.62
C LEU A 104 -23.84 10.36 6.66
N THR A 105 -23.83 11.49 7.35
CA THR A 105 -24.96 12.41 7.48
C THR A 105 -24.78 13.71 6.69
N GLU A 106 -23.54 14.09 6.38
CA GLU A 106 -23.21 15.32 5.66
C GLU A 106 -23.44 15.24 4.14
N THR A 107 -23.61 16.40 3.51
CA THR A 107 -23.70 16.53 2.04
C THR A 107 -22.33 16.40 1.38
N GLN A 108 -22.30 16.03 0.10
CA GLN A 108 -21.05 15.89 -0.64
C GLN A 108 -20.32 17.23 -0.78
N GLU A 109 -21.06 18.32 -0.96
CA GLU A 109 -20.54 19.68 -1.07
C GLU A 109 -19.89 20.14 0.24
N ALA A 110 -20.54 19.87 1.39
CA ALA A 110 -19.98 20.18 2.70
C ALA A 110 -18.69 19.39 2.96
N LEU A 111 -18.68 18.10 2.61
CA LEU A 111 -17.48 17.26 2.74
C LEU A 111 -16.34 17.72 1.83
N GLN A 112 -16.62 18.11 0.60
CA GLN A 112 -15.62 18.64 -0.32
C GLN A 112 -15.06 19.97 0.15
N LYS A 113 -15.92 20.87 0.64
CA LYS A 113 -15.48 22.14 1.21
C LYS A 113 -14.61 21.91 2.44
N ALA A 114 -15.07 21.13 3.42
CA ALA A 114 -14.32 20.84 4.64
C ALA A 114 -12.96 20.18 4.34
N HIS A 115 -12.92 19.25 3.37
CA HIS A 115 -11.67 18.64 2.93
C HIS A 115 -10.72 19.67 2.31
N LYS A 116 -11.21 20.49 1.39
CA LYS A 116 -10.41 21.52 0.71
C LYS A 116 -9.88 22.57 1.69
N ASP A 117 -10.73 23.04 2.59
CA ASP A 117 -10.36 24.03 3.61
C ASP A 117 -9.22 23.48 4.48
N LEU A 118 -9.32 22.24 4.95
CA LEU A 118 -8.25 21.58 5.73
C LEU A 118 -6.97 21.31 4.91
N GLU A 119 -7.09 20.98 3.62
CA GLU A 119 -5.94 20.74 2.74
C GLU A 119 -5.17 22.04 2.43
N GLU A 120 -5.87 23.18 2.36
CA GLU A 120 -5.28 24.49 2.07
C GLU A 120 -4.77 25.20 3.33
N ASP A 121 -5.30 24.85 4.51
CA ASP A 121 -4.98 25.44 5.81
C ASP A 121 -3.48 25.32 6.20
N GLY A 122 -2.91 26.43 6.68
CA GLY A 122 -1.50 26.52 7.05
C GLY A 122 -1.15 25.80 8.34
N ASP A 123 -2.04 25.86 9.35
CA ASP A 123 -1.83 25.24 10.65
C ASP A 123 -1.95 23.72 10.54
N VAL A 124 -2.87 23.22 9.69
CA VAL A 124 -2.96 21.79 9.36
C VAL A 124 -1.69 21.28 8.67
N LYS A 125 -1.14 22.05 7.72
CA LYS A 125 0.13 21.70 7.06
C LYS A 125 1.29 21.66 8.05
N GLU A 126 1.36 22.63 8.95
CA GLU A 126 2.39 22.68 9.98
C GLU A 126 2.25 21.51 10.97
N LEU A 127 1.03 21.19 11.37
CA LEU A 127 0.74 20.01 12.20
C LEU A 127 1.21 18.71 11.51
N ILE A 128 0.93 18.56 10.21
CA ILE A 128 1.43 17.42 9.42
C ILE A 128 2.96 17.40 9.40
N ASN A 129 3.62 18.54 9.14
CA ASN A 129 5.09 18.60 9.16
C ASN A 129 5.65 18.13 10.51
N ARG A 130 5.07 18.61 11.62
CA ARG A 130 5.47 18.21 12.97
C ARG A 130 5.23 16.74 13.27
N VAL A 131 4.21 16.11 12.70
CA VAL A 131 4.04 14.64 12.82
C VAL A 131 5.25 13.90 12.23
N TYR A 132 5.86 14.44 11.17
CA TYR A 132 7.00 13.86 10.46
C TYR A 132 8.37 14.39 10.91
N GLU A 133 8.43 15.38 11.80
CA GLU A 133 9.70 15.87 12.33
C GLU A 133 10.51 14.75 13.00
N THR A 134 11.71 14.52 12.49
CA THR A 134 12.63 13.54 13.07
C THR A 134 13.19 14.09 14.37
N PRO A 135 13.08 13.36 15.50
CA PRO A 135 13.73 13.75 16.76
C PRO A 135 15.26 13.80 16.68
N GLY A 136 15.85 13.28 15.59
CA GLY A 136 17.29 13.21 15.35
C GLY A 136 17.98 12.14 16.18
N LYS A 137 17.22 11.19 16.74
CA LYS A 137 17.71 10.16 17.66
C LYS A 137 16.94 8.83 17.52
N GLY A 138 17.69 7.77 17.22
CA GLY A 138 17.35 6.35 17.39
C GLY A 138 15.90 5.92 17.09
N MET A 139 15.12 5.60 18.12
CA MET A 139 13.79 4.96 18.01
C MET A 139 12.76 5.84 17.29
N GLY A 140 12.75 7.15 17.57
CA GLY A 140 11.80 8.08 16.99
C GLY A 140 11.98 8.21 15.48
N ASP A 141 13.22 8.44 15.03
CA ASP A 141 13.57 8.52 13.60
C ASP A 141 13.22 7.22 12.87
N TYR A 142 13.44 6.07 13.53
CA TYR A 142 13.10 4.77 12.98
C TYR A 142 11.59 4.64 12.70
N TRP A 143 10.72 5.09 13.60
CA TRP A 143 9.27 5.03 13.39
C TRP A 143 8.73 6.17 12.52
N VAL A 144 9.36 7.34 12.50
CA VAL A 144 9.07 8.36 11.47
C VAL A 144 9.35 7.77 10.09
N SER A 145 10.47 7.04 9.93
CA SER A 145 10.80 6.38 8.67
C SER A 145 9.83 5.26 8.28
N PHE A 146 9.02 4.75 9.22
CA PHE A 146 7.88 3.88 8.89
C PHE A 146 6.79 4.70 8.17
N LEU A 147 6.42 5.86 8.73
CA LEU A 147 5.43 6.76 8.12
C LEU A 147 5.86 7.13 6.69
N GLU A 148 7.10 7.61 6.53
CA GLU A 148 7.69 7.96 5.23
C GLU A 148 7.66 6.80 4.23
N MET A 149 8.00 5.59 4.68
CA MET A 149 7.99 4.40 3.82
C MET A 149 6.56 3.92 3.51
N THR A 150 5.57 4.25 4.33
CA THR A 150 4.16 3.90 4.05
C THR A 150 3.43 4.89 3.16
N ASP A 151 3.82 6.16 3.16
CA ASP A 151 3.13 7.20 2.37
C ASP A 151 3.00 6.89 0.88
N PRO A 152 4.05 6.45 0.17
CA PRO A 152 3.89 6.13 -1.24
C PRO A 152 3.00 4.88 -1.46
N LEU A 153 2.91 3.97 -0.48
CA LEU A 153 1.93 2.88 -0.53
C LEU A 153 0.50 3.40 -0.44
N VAL A 154 0.22 4.24 0.57
CA VAL A 154 -1.11 4.82 0.81
C VAL A 154 -1.55 5.65 -0.39
N ARG A 155 -0.67 6.53 -0.88
CA ARG A 155 -0.90 7.32 -2.10
C ARG A 155 -1.18 6.45 -3.32
N CYS A 156 -0.50 5.31 -3.47
CA CYS A 156 -0.76 4.38 -4.57
C CYS A 156 -2.14 3.71 -4.45
N LEU A 157 -2.55 3.34 -3.24
CA LEU A 157 -3.88 2.78 -2.96
C LEU A 157 -4.97 3.81 -3.29
N ASP A 158 -4.81 5.04 -2.82
CA ASP A 158 -5.73 6.15 -3.06
C ASP A 158 -5.83 6.50 -4.54
N ALA A 159 -4.68 6.62 -5.22
CA ALA A 159 -4.61 6.86 -6.65
C ALA A 159 -5.34 5.78 -7.45
N CYS A 160 -5.25 4.52 -7.02
CA CYS A 160 -5.97 3.41 -7.63
C CYS A 160 -7.49 3.48 -7.36
N HIS A 161 -7.91 3.81 -6.14
CA HIS A 161 -9.33 3.92 -5.78
C HIS A 161 -10.01 5.12 -6.45
N ALA A 162 -9.30 6.25 -6.53
CA ALA A 162 -9.76 7.51 -7.11
C ALA A 162 -9.55 7.59 -8.63
N ARG A 163 -8.78 6.67 -9.22
CA ARG A 163 -8.38 6.69 -10.63
C ARG A 163 -7.66 8.00 -10.98
N ASN A 164 -6.58 8.25 -10.25
CA ASN A 164 -5.70 9.41 -10.45
C ASN A 164 -4.33 8.90 -10.96
N SER A 165 -4.10 8.97 -12.27
CA SER A 165 -2.85 8.50 -12.87
C SER A 165 -1.62 9.29 -12.44
N THR A 166 -1.76 10.57 -12.11
CA THR A 166 -0.66 11.44 -11.69
C THR A 166 -0.12 11.00 -10.34
N GLU A 167 -0.99 10.83 -9.34
CA GLU A 167 -0.62 10.32 -8.02
C GLU A 167 -0.14 8.86 -8.09
N TYR A 168 -0.67 8.07 -9.02
CA TYR A 168 -0.19 6.71 -9.28
C TYR A 168 1.25 6.70 -9.80
N LEU A 169 1.58 7.58 -10.75
CA LEU A 169 2.93 7.70 -11.31
C LEU A 169 3.93 8.18 -10.25
N LEU A 170 3.54 9.19 -9.46
CA LEU A 170 4.36 9.74 -8.38
C LEU A 170 4.61 8.71 -7.27
N SER A 171 3.57 8.02 -6.81
CA SER A 171 3.72 6.95 -5.82
C SER A 171 4.53 5.77 -6.33
N THR A 172 4.43 5.46 -7.63
CA THR A 172 5.25 4.43 -8.27
C THR A 172 6.74 4.74 -8.18
N TYR A 173 7.14 5.98 -8.48
CA TYR A 173 8.52 6.43 -8.32
C TYR A 173 8.96 6.37 -6.85
N ASN A 174 8.15 6.92 -5.95
CA ASN A 174 8.48 7.02 -4.52
C ASN A 174 8.58 5.66 -3.82
N MET A 175 8.02 4.58 -4.39
CA MET A 175 8.22 3.22 -3.88
C MET A 175 9.57 2.60 -4.29
N LEU A 176 10.21 3.08 -5.36
CA LEU A 176 11.44 2.48 -5.89
C LEU A 176 12.59 2.39 -4.87
N PRO A 177 12.88 3.41 -4.05
CA PRO A 177 13.98 3.37 -3.09
C PRO A 177 13.83 2.21 -2.10
N GLY A 178 12.62 2.02 -1.57
CA GLY A 178 12.33 0.91 -0.65
C GLY A 178 12.41 -0.46 -1.35
N LEU A 179 11.96 -0.57 -2.60
CA LEU A 179 12.07 -1.81 -3.37
C LEU A 179 13.52 -2.20 -3.66
N MET A 180 14.36 -1.22 -3.98
CA MET A 180 15.79 -1.44 -4.23
C MET A 180 16.53 -1.75 -2.93
N ALA A 181 16.36 -0.92 -1.89
CA ALA A 181 17.02 -1.11 -0.60
C ALA A 181 16.82 -2.51 0.00
N TYR A 182 15.60 -3.06 -0.14
CA TYR A 182 15.21 -4.34 0.45
C TYR A 182 15.14 -5.49 -0.55
N ASP A 183 15.87 -5.40 -1.66
CA ASP A 183 16.11 -6.48 -2.62
C ASP A 183 14.84 -7.16 -3.16
N ASN A 184 13.79 -6.38 -3.43
CA ASN A 184 12.64 -6.86 -4.17
C ASN A 184 12.90 -6.75 -5.66
N HIS A 185 13.92 -7.47 -6.14
CA HIS A 185 14.53 -7.28 -7.46
C HIS A 185 13.59 -7.42 -8.64
N ASP A 186 12.54 -8.24 -8.57
CA ASP A 186 11.59 -8.35 -9.68
C ASP A 186 10.92 -6.99 -9.95
N TYR A 187 10.33 -6.38 -8.92
CA TYR A 187 9.75 -5.03 -9.06
C TYR A 187 10.82 -3.94 -9.04
N GLY A 188 11.89 -4.06 -8.26
CA GLY A 188 13.01 -3.11 -8.26
C GLY A 188 13.72 -2.99 -9.61
N ARG A 189 13.64 -4.03 -10.47
CA ARG A 189 14.19 -4.02 -11.83
C ARG A 189 13.23 -3.43 -12.87
N TRP A 190 11.99 -3.92 -12.89
CA TRP A 190 11.06 -3.62 -13.98
C TRP A 190 10.22 -2.36 -13.72
N LEU A 191 10.04 -1.98 -12.45
CA LEU A 191 9.26 -0.80 -12.10
C LEU A 191 9.93 0.53 -12.52
N PRO A 192 11.27 0.71 -12.46
CA PRO A 192 11.93 1.89 -13.04
C PRO A 192 11.64 2.08 -14.53
N ASP A 193 11.69 1.02 -15.34
CA ASP A 193 11.40 1.11 -16.77
C ASP A 193 9.93 1.38 -17.04
N TYR A 194 9.06 0.70 -16.32
CA TYR A 194 7.62 0.92 -16.41
C TYR A 194 7.27 2.36 -16.05
N TRP A 195 7.88 2.90 -15.00
CA TRP A 195 7.73 4.30 -14.62
C TRP A 195 8.24 5.22 -15.72
N ALA A 196 9.44 5.02 -16.25
CA ALA A 196 9.99 5.84 -17.32
C ALA A 196 9.12 5.81 -18.60
N MET A 197 8.59 4.64 -18.94
CA MET A 197 7.66 4.47 -20.05
C MET A 197 6.38 5.29 -19.81
N LEU A 198 5.74 5.15 -18.64
CA LEU A 198 4.53 5.93 -18.31
C LEU A 198 4.80 7.43 -18.33
N SER A 199 5.93 7.89 -17.77
CA SER A 199 6.35 9.29 -17.77
C SER A 199 6.62 9.86 -19.16
N SER A 200 6.80 9.00 -20.17
CA SER A 200 7.06 9.38 -21.56
C SER A 200 5.84 9.29 -22.48
N LEU A 201 4.68 8.88 -21.97
CA LEU A 201 3.46 8.80 -22.76
C LEU A 201 3.00 10.18 -23.21
N SER A 202 2.47 10.28 -24.43
CA SER A 202 1.81 11.49 -24.92
C SER A 202 0.51 11.75 -24.16
N ASP A 203 0.04 13.00 -24.17
CA ASP A 203 -1.17 13.41 -23.44
C ASP A 203 -2.39 12.55 -23.77
N ASP A 204 -2.61 12.23 -25.05
CA ASP A 204 -3.71 11.35 -25.48
C ASP A 204 -3.60 9.94 -24.89
N LYS A 205 -2.38 9.39 -24.83
CA LYS A 205 -2.12 8.06 -24.27
C LYS A 205 -2.23 8.08 -22.74
N MET A 206 -1.83 9.17 -22.09
CA MET A 206 -2.03 9.36 -20.66
C MET A 206 -3.50 9.52 -20.29
N ALA A 207 -4.28 10.25 -21.09
CA ALA A 207 -5.72 10.36 -20.92
C ALA A 207 -6.40 8.98 -21.04
N PHE A 208 -6.02 8.20 -22.06
CA PHE A 208 -6.47 6.82 -22.21
C PHE A 208 -6.08 5.95 -21.01
N PHE A 209 -4.81 6.00 -20.60
CA PHE A 209 -4.32 5.26 -19.43
C PHE A 209 -5.10 5.61 -18.17
N ASN A 210 -5.31 6.90 -17.90
CA ASN A 210 -6.02 7.39 -16.72
C ASN A 210 -7.45 6.83 -16.63
N ILE A 211 -8.13 6.66 -17.76
CA ILE A 211 -9.48 6.08 -17.79
C ILE A 211 -9.47 4.57 -17.47
N HIS A 212 -8.39 3.86 -17.82
CA HIS A 212 -8.39 2.41 -17.90
C HIS A 212 -7.54 1.67 -16.87
N PHE A 213 -6.51 2.28 -16.28
CA PHE A 213 -5.52 1.58 -15.44
C PHE A 213 -6.11 0.93 -14.17
N THR A 214 -7.24 1.45 -13.71
CA THR A 214 -8.06 0.89 -12.62
C THR A 214 -9.54 0.90 -13.01
N GLN A 215 -10.32 -0.03 -12.46
CA GLN A 215 -11.74 -0.18 -12.77
C GLN A 215 -12.57 -0.46 -11.52
N SER A 216 -13.78 0.08 -11.46
CA SER A 216 -14.75 -0.24 -10.42
C SER A 216 -15.78 -1.24 -10.93
N MET A 217 -15.90 -2.38 -10.24
CA MET A 217 -16.98 -3.35 -10.50
C MET A 217 -18.36 -2.86 -10.04
N THR A 218 -18.39 -1.96 -9.05
CA THR A 218 -19.63 -1.52 -8.41
C THR A 218 -20.14 -0.19 -8.98
N GLY A 219 -19.29 0.55 -9.70
CA GLY A 219 -19.56 1.92 -10.15
C GLY A 219 -19.60 2.95 -9.03
N LEU A 220 -19.23 2.57 -7.80
CA LEU A 220 -19.25 3.48 -6.65
C LEU A 220 -18.04 4.43 -6.68
N PRO A 221 -18.17 5.67 -6.19
CA PRO A 221 -17.01 6.54 -5.97
C PRO A 221 -15.97 5.85 -5.07
N TYR A 222 -14.69 6.11 -5.34
CA TYR A 222 -13.57 5.58 -4.54
C TYR A 222 -13.65 4.05 -4.36
N SER A 223 -13.88 3.33 -5.46
CA SER A 223 -13.99 1.86 -5.45
C SER A 223 -13.31 1.19 -6.64
N CYS A 224 -12.54 1.97 -7.40
CA CYS A 224 -11.73 1.41 -8.48
C CYS A 224 -10.65 0.50 -7.89
N GLN A 225 -10.32 -0.58 -8.59
CA GLN A 225 -9.29 -1.52 -8.17
C GLN A 225 -8.29 -1.72 -9.30
N PRO A 226 -7.03 -2.07 -8.98
CA PRO A 226 -6.06 -2.49 -9.99
C PRO A 226 -6.60 -3.62 -10.86
N LEU A 227 -6.38 -3.53 -12.17
CA LEU A 227 -6.84 -4.55 -13.13
C LEU A 227 -6.32 -5.96 -12.80
N ASN A 228 -5.08 -6.07 -12.34
CA ASN A 228 -4.51 -7.37 -11.97
C ASN A 228 -5.11 -7.94 -10.67
N LEU A 229 -5.57 -7.11 -9.73
CA LEU A 229 -6.38 -7.58 -8.60
C LEU A 229 -7.74 -8.07 -9.06
N TRP A 230 -8.32 -7.40 -10.05
CA TRP A 230 -9.59 -7.80 -10.63
C TRP A 230 -9.48 -9.19 -11.28
N ILE A 231 -8.43 -9.43 -12.07
CA ILE A 231 -8.12 -10.75 -12.65
C ILE A 231 -7.95 -11.80 -11.55
N GLU A 232 -7.20 -11.50 -10.48
CA GLU A 232 -6.99 -12.44 -9.37
C GLU A 232 -8.30 -12.82 -8.66
N THR A 233 -9.17 -11.83 -8.42
CA THR A 233 -10.43 -12.02 -7.68
C THR A 233 -11.60 -12.49 -8.53
N THR A 234 -11.43 -12.57 -9.86
CA THR A 234 -12.46 -13.04 -10.79
C THR A 234 -11.97 -14.22 -11.61
N MET A 235 -11.12 -13.99 -12.62
CA MET A 235 -10.68 -15.00 -13.56
C MET A 235 -9.83 -16.09 -12.88
N ASN A 236 -8.81 -15.71 -12.10
CA ASN A 236 -7.90 -16.69 -11.51
C ASN A 236 -8.53 -17.44 -10.33
N LEU A 237 -9.42 -16.79 -9.56
CA LEU A 237 -10.15 -17.47 -8.51
C LEU A 237 -11.00 -18.63 -9.07
N ASN A 238 -11.65 -18.41 -10.21
CA ASN A 238 -12.45 -19.45 -10.87
C ASN A 238 -11.59 -20.49 -11.60
N SER A 239 -10.36 -20.14 -11.99
CA SER A 239 -9.42 -21.06 -12.65
C SER A 239 -8.75 -22.04 -11.69
N LYS A 240 -8.56 -21.65 -10.42
CA LYS A 240 -7.91 -22.43 -9.35
C LYS A 240 -8.82 -23.51 -8.74
N LEU A 241 -10.02 -23.73 -9.29
CA LEU A 241 -10.84 -24.89 -8.95
C LEU A 241 -10.10 -26.17 -9.40
N LYS A 242 -10.28 -27.26 -8.63
CA LYS A 242 -9.55 -28.54 -8.78
C LYS A 242 -9.60 -29.16 -10.19
N GLN A 243 -10.42 -28.62 -11.08
CA GLN A 243 -10.75 -29.13 -12.42
C GLN A 243 -10.32 -28.16 -13.56
N GLY A 244 -9.89 -26.93 -13.25
CA GLY A 244 -9.47 -25.93 -14.25
C GLY A 244 -10.61 -25.45 -15.18
N TRP A 245 -10.32 -24.46 -16.03
CA TRP A 245 -11.33 -23.86 -16.94
C TRP A 245 -11.91 -24.85 -17.96
N ILE A 246 -11.07 -25.76 -18.49
CA ILE A 246 -11.46 -26.66 -19.59
C ILE A 246 -12.56 -27.62 -19.11
N GLN A 247 -12.42 -28.23 -17.94
CA GLN A 247 -13.47 -29.10 -17.41
C GLN A 247 -14.67 -28.32 -16.85
N LEU A 248 -14.47 -27.09 -16.36
CA LEU A 248 -15.55 -26.24 -15.88
C LEU A 248 -16.48 -25.79 -17.02
N LEU A 249 -15.94 -25.50 -18.21
CA LEU A 249 -16.71 -25.21 -19.41
C LEU A 249 -17.40 -26.46 -20.00
N GLN A 250 -16.88 -27.65 -19.72
CA GLN A 250 -17.46 -28.93 -20.15
C GLN A 250 -18.50 -29.49 -19.16
N ASN A 251 -18.58 -28.94 -17.95
CA ASN A 251 -19.56 -29.32 -16.94
C ASN A 251 -20.59 -28.19 -16.76
N GLU A 252 -21.69 -28.24 -17.51
CA GLU A 252 -22.76 -27.23 -17.45
C GLU A 252 -23.24 -26.95 -16.02
N LYS A 253 -23.36 -27.96 -15.17
CA LYS A 253 -23.84 -27.78 -13.78
C LYS A 253 -22.89 -26.93 -12.95
N GLN A 254 -21.58 -27.17 -13.08
CA GLN A 254 -20.56 -26.34 -12.44
C GLN A 254 -20.38 -24.99 -13.11
N LEU A 255 -20.51 -24.92 -14.43
CA LEU A 255 -20.51 -23.68 -15.19
C LEU A 255 -21.62 -22.76 -14.68
N PHE A 256 -22.86 -23.26 -14.53
CA PHE A 256 -24.00 -22.52 -13.96
C PHE A 256 -23.80 -22.14 -12.50
N SER A 257 -23.21 -23.02 -11.68
CA SER A 257 -22.87 -22.72 -10.29
C SER A 257 -21.80 -21.63 -10.15
N THR A 258 -20.81 -21.60 -11.05
CA THR A 258 -19.66 -20.68 -11.00
C THR A 258 -19.95 -19.36 -11.71
N THR A 259 -20.75 -19.39 -12.79
CA THR A 259 -21.35 -18.17 -13.37
C THR A 259 -22.42 -17.58 -12.45
N ARG A 260 -22.98 -18.32 -11.48
CA ARG A 260 -23.70 -17.74 -10.32
C ARG A 260 -22.74 -17.25 -9.22
N ASN A 261 -21.56 -16.74 -9.56
CA ASN A 261 -20.74 -16.07 -8.55
C ASN A 261 -21.45 -14.83 -7.99
N ALA A 262 -21.00 -14.38 -6.82
CA ALA A 262 -21.54 -13.20 -6.15
C ALA A 262 -21.64 -11.98 -7.09
N ASN A 263 -20.74 -11.82 -8.06
CA ASN A 263 -20.75 -10.70 -9.00
C ASN A 263 -21.90 -10.79 -10.01
N ASN A 264 -22.20 -11.95 -10.57
CA ASN A 264 -23.36 -12.13 -11.45
C ASN A 264 -24.69 -12.04 -10.68
N VAL A 265 -24.74 -12.55 -9.45
CA VAL A 265 -25.90 -12.36 -8.56
C VAL A 265 -26.06 -10.89 -8.19
N VAL A 266 -24.97 -10.17 -7.94
CA VAL A 266 -24.97 -8.72 -7.66
C VAL A 266 -25.39 -7.93 -8.90
N ARG A 267 -24.91 -8.30 -10.10
CA ARG A 267 -25.27 -7.67 -11.38
C ARG A 267 -26.74 -7.87 -11.71
N VAL A 268 -27.26 -9.10 -11.58
CA VAL A 268 -28.70 -9.36 -11.74
C VAL A 268 -29.49 -8.59 -10.68
N LYS A 269 -29.06 -8.61 -9.40
CA LYS A 269 -29.71 -7.82 -8.34
C LYS A 269 -29.66 -6.32 -8.62
N SER A 270 -28.59 -5.77 -9.21
CA SER A 270 -28.47 -4.35 -9.51
C SER A 270 -29.35 -3.95 -10.69
N THR A 271 -29.35 -4.74 -11.77
CA THR A 271 -30.23 -4.53 -12.94
C THR A 271 -31.70 -4.63 -12.55
N VAL A 272 -32.07 -5.65 -11.78
CA VAL A 272 -33.43 -5.79 -11.24
C VAL A 272 -33.81 -4.58 -10.40
N LYS A 273 -32.93 -4.12 -9.50
CA LYS A 273 -33.21 -2.94 -8.65
C LYS A 273 -33.31 -1.62 -9.42
N GLN A 274 -32.49 -1.43 -10.46
CA GLN A 274 -32.60 -0.29 -11.37
C GLN A 274 -33.94 -0.30 -12.09
N ASN A 275 -34.35 -1.46 -12.62
CA ASN A 275 -35.64 -1.63 -13.30
C ASN A 275 -36.84 -1.38 -12.37
N PHE A 276 -36.72 -1.73 -11.09
CA PHE A 276 -37.76 -1.45 -10.09
C PHE A 276 -37.72 -0.03 -9.50
N LYS A 277 -36.88 0.88 -10.01
CA LYS A 277 -36.65 2.23 -9.45
C LYS A 277 -36.44 2.23 -7.94
N CYS A 278 -35.95 1.12 -7.37
CA CYS A 278 -35.59 1.06 -5.97
C CYS A 278 -34.33 1.89 -5.79
N GLN A 279 -34.48 3.20 -5.57
CA GLN A 279 -33.40 4.10 -5.23
C GLN A 279 -32.77 3.63 -3.93
N ARG A 280 -31.73 2.82 -4.03
CA ARG A 280 -30.85 2.61 -2.89
C ARG A 280 -30.08 3.91 -2.70
N ARG A 281 -30.09 4.42 -1.46
CA ARG A 281 -29.07 5.36 -1.01
C ARG A 281 -27.70 4.84 -1.47
N PRO A 282 -26.85 5.69 -2.05
CA PRO A 282 -25.53 5.28 -2.50
C PRO A 282 -24.82 4.55 -1.36
N ARG A 283 -24.48 3.28 -1.60
CA ARG A 283 -23.73 2.51 -0.62
C ARG A 283 -22.29 3.01 -0.66
N LYS A 284 -21.83 3.61 0.43
CA LYS A 284 -20.41 4.01 0.55
C LYS A 284 -19.49 2.78 0.52
N HIS A 285 -18.21 3.04 0.25
CA HIS A 285 -17.17 2.01 0.28
C HIS A 285 -17.25 1.16 1.55
N VAL A 286 -16.89 -0.12 1.47
CA VAL A 286 -17.03 -1.08 2.58
C VAL A 286 -16.21 -0.65 3.82
N GLU A 287 -15.15 0.12 3.61
CA GLU A 287 -14.29 0.64 4.67
C GLU A 287 -14.90 1.83 5.42
N CYS A 288 -15.83 2.56 4.77
CA CYS A 288 -16.57 3.66 5.39
C CYS A 288 -17.86 3.20 6.09
N GLN A 289 -18.05 1.89 6.29
CA GLN A 289 -19.21 1.38 7.00
C GLN A 289 -19.03 1.56 8.52
N PRO A 290 -20.06 1.98 9.28
CA PRO A 290 -19.94 2.24 10.72
C PRO A 290 -19.30 1.08 11.51
N ALA A 291 -19.70 -0.14 11.20
CA ALA A 291 -19.16 -1.34 11.85
C ALA A 291 -17.67 -1.53 11.56
N ARG A 292 -17.21 -1.18 10.35
CA ARG A 292 -15.80 -1.28 9.98
C ARG A 292 -14.98 -0.17 10.64
N MET A 293 -15.48 1.07 10.61
CA MET A 293 -14.86 2.21 11.30
C MET A 293 -14.70 1.93 12.80
N LYS A 294 -15.78 1.53 13.48
CA LYS A 294 -15.73 1.18 14.92
C LYS A 294 -14.70 0.09 15.22
N LYS A 295 -14.60 -0.92 14.36
CA LYS A 295 -13.63 -2.02 14.52
C LYS A 295 -12.19 -1.52 14.37
N ASP A 296 -11.94 -0.67 13.38
CA ASP A 296 -10.61 -0.14 13.11
C ASP A 296 -10.20 0.92 14.17
N GLU A 297 -11.12 1.76 14.65
CA GLU A 297 -10.91 2.65 15.80
C GLU A 297 -10.55 1.86 17.07
N GLN A 298 -11.28 0.78 17.37
CA GLN A 298 -10.95 -0.07 18.51
C GLN A 298 -9.56 -0.71 18.35
N ALA A 299 -9.24 -1.20 17.16
CA ALA A 299 -7.92 -1.76 16.88
C ALA A 299 -6.78 -0.76 17.09
N VAL A 300 -6.97 0.52 16.73
CA VAL A 300 -5.97 1.58 17.01
C VAL A 300 -5.83 1.77 18.52
N LYS A 301 -6.93 1.81 19.28
CA LYS A 301 -6.88 1.91 20.75
C LYS A 301 -6.14 0.72 21.38
N ASP A 302 -6.40 -0.49 20.89
CA ASP A 302 -5.77 -1.71 21.38
C ASP A 302 -4.26 -1.72 21.06
N LEU A 303 -3.86 -1.22 19.87
CA LEU A 303 -2.45 -1.03 19.51
C LEU A 303 -1.75 -0.03 20.44
N LEU A 304 -2.38 1.12 20.71
CA LEU A 304 -1.85 2.14 21.61
C LEU A 304 -1.70 1.61 23.05
N ALA A 305 -2.66 0.80 23.51
CA ALA A 305 -2.59 0.14 24.81
C ALA A 305 -1.41 -0.86 24.85
N CYS A 306 -1.26 -1.71 23.83
CA CYS A 306 -0.13 -2.65 23.76
C CYS A 306 1.23 -1.93 23.75
N MET A 307 1.37 -0.83 23.01
CA MET A 307 2.60 -0.04 23.00
C MET A 307 2.93 0.54 24.39
N LYS A 308 1.90 0.94 25.15
CA LYS A 308 2.06 1.41 26.53
C LYS A 308 2.47 0.27 27.47
N ASP A 309 1.81 -0.88 27.35
CA ASP A 309 2.06 -2.06 28.18
C ASP A 309 3.45 -2.66 27.98
N PHE A 310 4.03 -2.51 26.79
CA PHE A 310 5.40 -2.95 26.50
C PHE A 310 6.48 -2.01 27.07
N GLU A 311 6.11 -0.90 27.71
CA GLU A 311 7.03 0.12 28.25
C GLU A 311 8.06 0.62 27.21
N ALA A 312 7.74 0.46 25.93
CA ALA A 312 8.60 0.79 24.81
C ALA A 312 7.91 1.84 23.95
N GLU A 313 7.82 3.06 24.46
CA GLU A 313 7.22 4.17 23.74
C GLU A 313 8.06 4.52 22.48
N PRO A 314 7.48 4.42 21.27
CA PRO A 314 8.17 4.69 20.00
C PRO A 314 8.91 6.03 19.90
N PHE A 315 8.39 7.06 20.58
CA PHE A 315 8.84 8.44 20.45
C PHE A 315 9.37 9.05 21.77
N ASP A 316 9.74 8.21 22.73
CA ASP A 316 10.30 8.69 24.00
C ASP A 316 11.66 9.37 23.81
N ILE A 317 11.71 10.67 24.09
CA ILE A 317 12.91 11.51 24.00
C ILE A 317 13.95 11.18 25.08
N PHE A 318 13.51 10.61 26.22
CA PHE A 318 14.38 10.25 27.34
C PHE A 318 15.04 8.89 27.14
N SER A 319 14.42 8.00 26.37
CA SER A 319 14.98 6.71 25.96
C SER A 319 15.02 6.57 24.43
N PRO A 320 15.90 7.34 23.75
CA PRO A 320 15.92 7.38 22.29
C PRO A 320 16.56 6.13 21.66
N THR A 321 17.06 5.18 22.44
CA THR A 321 17.81 4.04 21.92
C THR A 321 16.95 3.14 21.05
N LEU A 322 17.40 2.88 19.82
CA LEU A 322 16.75 1.97 18.88
C LEU A 322 16.71 0.56 19.46
N ARG A 323 15.50 0.03 19.67
CA ARG A 323 15.26 -1.26 20.30
C ARG A 323 14.01 -1.94 19.75
N SER A 324 13.86 -3.23 20.00
CA SER A 324 12.60 -3.95 19.72
C SER A 324 11.51 -3.52 20.70
N LEU A 325 10.29 -3.24 20.23
CA LEU A 325 9.17 -2.83 21.07
C LEU A 325 8.79 -3.90 22.09
N GLN A 326 8.79 -5.17 21.70
CA GLN A 326 8.35 -6.25 22.57
C GLN A 326 9.44 -6.69 23.56
N SER A 327 10.68 -6.83 23.08
CA SER A 327 11.76 -7.44 23.88
C SER A 327 12.69 -6.44 24.55
N GLY A 328 12.60 -5.15 24.19
CA GLY A 328 13.52 -4.11 24.65
C GLY A 328 14.96 -4.28 24.15
N LEU A 329 15.26 -5.29 23.34
CA LEU A 329 16.61 -5.57 22.84
C LEU A 329 17.12 -4.41 21.98
N VAL A 330 18.26 -3.85 22.38
CA VAL A 330 18.90 -2.71 21.73
C VAL A 330 19.58 -3.15 20.43
N ALA A 331 19.36 -2.39 19.37
CA ALA A 331 20.04 -2.60 18.10
C ALA A 331 21.54 -2.31 18.23
N SER A 332 22.38 -3.21 17.69
CA SER A 332 23.82 -2.94 17.60
C SER A 332 24.09 -1.67 16.76
N PRO A 333 25.20 -0.93 16.98
CA PRO A 333 25.53 0.26 16.20
C PRO A 333 25.56 0.01 14.69
N LYS A 334 26.04 -1.17 14.28
CA LYS A 334 26.06 -1.61 12.88
C LYS A 334 24.66 -1.78 12.30
N LEU A 335 23.74 -2.35 13.08
CA LEU A 335 22.35 -2.52 12.66
C LEU A 335 21.62 -1.17 12.59
N ALA A 336 21.81 -0.30 13.58
CA ALA A 336 21.24 1.04 13.56
C ALA A 336 21.71 1.84 12.34
N HIS A 337 23.02 1.79 12.02
CA HIS A 337 23.56 2.42 10.83
C HIS A 337 22.96 1.86 9.53
N ASP A 338 22.80 0.54 9.42
CA ASP A 338 22.21 -0.10 8.23
C ASP A 338 20.73 0.30 8.04
N LEU A 339 19.95 0.38 9.12
CA LEU A 339 18.54 0.78 9.08
C LEU A 339 18.34 2.27 8.71
N ASN A 340 19.27 3.14 9.13
CA ASN A 340 19.22 4.57 8.86
C ASN A 340 19.66 4.92 7.43
N THR A 341 20.60 4.16 6.85
CA THR A 341 21.12 4.41 5.50
C THR A 341 20.31 3.72 4.40
N ALA A 342 19.44 2.77 4.74
CA ALA A 342 18.74 1.94 3.76
C ALA A 342 17.95 2.72 2.69
N LEU A 343 17.13 3.70 3.08
CA LEU A 343 16.34 4.48 2.11
C LEU A 343 17.20 5.43 1.25
N PRO A 344 18.12 6.24 1.83
CA PRO A 344 19.07 7.03 1.04
C PRO A 344 19.87 6.19 0.03
N ASP A 345 20.37 5.04 0.45
CA ASP A 345 21.13 4.14 -0.42
C ASP A 345 20.23 3.53 -1.51
N GLY A 346 18.97 3.22 -1.18
CA GLY A 346 17.96 2.80 -2.15
C GLY A 346 17.71 3.88 -3.20
N GLN A 347 17.62 5.16 -2.80
CA GLN A 347 17.45 6.29 -3.71
C GLN A 347 18.65 6.45 -4.65
N ALA A 348 19.87 6.37 -4.12
CA ALA A 348 21.09 6.41 -4.93
C ALA A 348 21.14 5.25 -5.95
N GLN A 349 20.66 4.06 -5.56
CA GLN A 349 20.52 2.92 -6.47
C GLN A 349 19.50 3.18 -7.58
N VAL A 350 18.36 3.80 -7.26
CA VAL A 350 17.34 4.17 -8.25
C VAL A 350 17.91 5.14 -9.28
N GLU A 351 18.57 6.20 -8.83
CA GLU A 351 19.18 7.21 -9.69
C GLU A 351 20.23 6.61 -10.62
N THR A 352 21.13 5.79 -10.05
CA THR A 352 22.16 5.08 -10.81
C THR A 352 21.52 4.14 -11.84
N PHE A 353 20.49 3.38 -11.45
CA PHE A 353 19.82 2.44 -12.33
C PHE A 353 19.11 3.17 -13.49
N LEU A 354 18.38 4.25 -13.20
CA LEU A 354 17.72 5.07 -14.21
C LEU A 354 18.73 5.61 -15.23
N GLN A 355 19.83 6.21 -14.75
CA GLN A 355 20.87 6.76 -15.61
C GLN A 355 21.57 5.70 -16.46
N GLU A 356 22.00 4.59 -15.86
CA GLU A 356 22.84 3.62 -16.55
C GLU A 356 22.06 2.59 -17.37
N ARG A 357 20.85 2.24 -16.94
CA ARG A 357 20.10 1.05 -17.40
C ARG A 357 18.75 1.34 -18.01
N VAL A 358 18.17 2.52 -17.76
CA VAL A 358 16.90 2.91 -18.38
C VAL A 358 17.16 3.88 -19.52
N PHE A 359 17.98 4.90 -19.28
CA PHE A 359 18.23 5.95 -20.28
C PHE A 359 19.43 5.69 -21.20
N ARG A 360 20.42 4.88 -20.79
CA ARG A 360 21.67 4.67 -21.56
C ARG A 360 21.84 3.30 -22.23
N LYS A 361 21.30 2.20 -21.68
CA LYS A 361 21.50 0.83 -22.19
C LYS A 361 20.24 -0.02 -22.05
N PRO A 362 19.96 -0.99 -22.94
CA PRO A 362 18.83 -1.92 -22.78
C PRO A 362 19.01 -2.94 -21.62
N LEU A 363 17.90 -3.32 -20.98
CA LEU A 363 17.80 -4.16 -19.77
C LEU A 363 18.23 -5.63 -19.95
N THR A 364 19.53 -5.88 -20.06
CA THR A 364 20.06 -7.25 -20.12
C THR A 364 21.10 -7.56 -19.04
N ALA A 365 21.46 -6.58 -18.20
CA ALA A 365 22.50 -6.75 -17.21
C ALA A 365 22.00 -7.30 -15.86
N THR A 366 22.88 -8.02 -15.18
CA THR A 366 22.68 -8.57 -13.83
C THR A 366 22.61 -7.44 -12.79
N ILE A 367 21.62 -7.48 -11.91
CA ILE A 367 21.53 -6.61 -10.72
C ILE A 367 22.15 -7.34 -9.53
N HIS A 368 23.08 -6.68 -8.84
CA HIS A 368 23.69 -7.22 -7.63
C HIS A 368 22.74 -7.05 -6.43
N ARG A 369 22.66 -8.08 -5.58
CA ARG A 369 21.82 -8.04 -4.38
C ARG A 369 22.46 -7.19 -3.29
N ASN A 370 21.66 -6.42 -2.55
CA ASN A 370 22.13 -5.73 -1.37
C ASN A 370 22.41 -6.71 -0.22
N LYS A 371 23.28 -6.27 0.70
CA LYS A 371 23.63 -7.01 1.91
C LYS A 371 23.06 -6.30 3.14
N ARG A 372 21.72 -6.18 3.20
CA ARG A 372 20.99 -5.53 4.30
C ARG A 372 20.58 -6.48 5.41
N ARG A 373 20.34 -5.93 6.60
CA ARG A 373 19.76 -6.61 7.75
C ARG A 373 18.40 -6.01 8.13
N ASN A 374 17.55 -6.84 8.71
CA ASN A 374 16.31 -6.39 9.36
C ASN A 374 16.55 -6.09 10.84
N SER A 375 15.53 -5.57 11.54
CA SER A 375 15.63 -5.28 12.97
C SER A 375 15.90 -6.49 13.87
N ALA A 376 15.62 -7.72 13.39
CA ALA A 376 16.05 -8.95 14.07
C ALA A 376 17.55 -9.27 13.88
N GLY A 377 18.29 -8.45 13.12
CA GLY A 377 19.70 -8.66 12.78
C GLY A 377 19.92 -9.73 11.71
N GLU A 378 18.86 -10.27 11.10
CA GLU A 378 18.95 -11.29 10.05
C GLU A 378 19.34 -10.64 8.72
N MET A 379 20.17 -11.33 7.93
CA MET A 379 20.45 -10.91 6.55
C MET A 379 19.19 -11.05 5.70
N ILE A 380 18.82 -9.97 5.00
CA ILE A 380 17.66 -9.93 4.09
C ILE A 380 17.93 -10.76 2.82
N CYS A 381 19.22 -10.95 2.48
CA CYS A 381 19.68 -11.84 1.41
C CYS A 381 20.37 -13.09 1.97
N THR A 382 19.80 -14.26 1.72
CA THR A 382 20.49 -15.55 1.91
C THR A 382 21.48 -15.81 0.76
N PRO A 383 22.63 -16.47 1.01
CA PRO A 383 23.56 -16.87 -0.03
C PRO A 383 22.91 -17.83 -1.03
N SER A 384 23.32 -17.71 -2.28
CA SER A 384 22.95 -18.52 -3.45
C SER A 384 22.74 -20.01 -3.19
N GLY A 385 21.59 -20.53 -3.60
CA GLY A 385 21.29 -21.96 -3.56
C GLY A 385 19.96 -22.31 -4.24
N GLY A 386 19.72 -21.78 -5.43
CA GLY A 386 18.54 -22.13 -6.21
C GLY A 386 18.49 -21.34 -7.49
N GLN A 387 18.66 -22.01 -8.64
CA GLN A 387 18.22 -21.47 -9.91
C GLN A 387 16.77 -21.04 -9.75
N MET A 388 16.54 -19.72 -9.79
CA MET A 388 15.18 -19.18 -9.86
C MET A 388 14.60 -19.68 -11.18
N LYS A 389 13.65 -20.62 -11.09
CA LYS A 389 12.73 -20.90 -12.19
C LYS A 389 12.13 -19.56 -12.57
N VAL A 390 12.26 -19.22 -13.85
CA VAL A 390 11.58 -18.09 -14.48
C VAL A 390 10.12 -18.16 -14.04
N ALA A 391 9.72 -17.30 -13.10
CA ALA A 391 8.31 -17.06 -12.88
C ALA A 391 7.84 -16.51 -14.20
N HIS A 392 6.97 -17.27 -14.89
CA HIS A 392 6.29 -16.77 -16.06
C HIS A 392 5.63 -15.44 -15.67
N MET A 393 6.24 -14.33 -16.08
CA MET A 393 5.52 -13.09 -16.31
C MET A 393 4.44 -13.49 -17.30
N ALA A 394 3.22 -13.66 -16.80
CA ALA A 394 2.06 -13.71 -17.66
C ALA A 394 1.97 -12.33 -18.31
N TYR A 395 2.62 -12.20 -19.48
CA TYR A 395 2.24 -11.22 -20.46
C TYR A 395 0.79 -11.55 -20.83
N CYS A 396 -0.16 -10.88 -20.18
CA CYS A 396 -1.52 -10.84 -20.67
C CYS A 396 -1.52 -9.90 -21.87
N ILE A 397 -1.71 -10.50 -23.06
CA ILE A 397 -2.09 -9.81 -24.30
C ILE A 397 -3.39 -9.07 -24.08
#